data_AF-A0A1Q7VDV1-F1
#
_entry.id   AF-A0A1Q7VDV1-F1
#
_cell.length_a   1.000
_cell.length_b   1.000
_cell.length_c   1.000
_cell.angle_alpha   90.00
_cell.angle_beta   90.00
_cell.angle_gamma   90.00
#
_symmetry.space_group_name_H-M   'P 1'
#
loop_
_entity.id
_entity.type
_entity.pdbx_description
1 polymer ?
#
loop_
_entity_poly.entity_id
_entity_poly.type
_entity_poly.pdbx_seq_one_letter_code
_entity_poly.pdbx_strand_id
1 'polypeptide(L)'
;MVQIAYEKGLAVKSNWLSRQWKELKDEGRRFPWKDGVLRMAADIISVNASLILAFALWYLFYVNVLKAPRAEELAQRFSRFVTEYALMWSLIALLVFLLHGFYTRTRGYARRYKALVVFRAVTLFVIVFVFADYFLFRGDLFPRGAAFLSWMLLLLTVGGSRFAKHWFLKLYRVEPKRPPRKPERVLVVGGAGYLGSALVPMLLDRGYSVRVLDSLLFGKESLKSVDKHLEFELIQGDVRDIQSVVQTMKGCDAVIHLAAIVGDPACEENPQLAAEINRAATRMLIDVGRGHGIQRFLLASTCSVYGASDFLMDERAQVAPISLYAQTKVDSENLLLESRCADFHPTILRLATLFGVSPRPRFDLVVNLLTARAIRMGKITIFNGEQWRPFMNVYDAARAFVVCLEANVDVVSGEIFNAGSYALNHRLSEIAESISKIIPAVDVERVENEDRRNYRVSFDKIHTRLGFVCERSLEDGIRELADMVRKSPAEDFSTEMFNNRAMVRLYVQNGDSGRSSIRMLESLARAARAE
;
A
#
# COMPACT_ATOMS: atom_id res chain seq x y z
N MET A 1 26.15 4.78 -49.58
CA MET A 1 26.55 5.51 -48.36
C MET A 1 26.00 4.88 -47.06
N VAL A 2 24.74 4.42 -47.01
CA VAL A 2 24.15 3.82 -45.78
C VAL A 2 24.77 2.46 -45.41
N GLN A 3 25.17 1.65 -46.39
CA GLN A 3 25.76 0.32 -46.15
C GLN A 3 27.20 0.38 -45.60
N ILE A 4 27.97 1.40 -45.99
CA ILE A 4 29.34 1.66 -45.52
C ILE A 4 29.36 2.13 -44.04
N ALA A 5 28.26 2.71 -43.56
CA ALA A 5 28.14 3.17 -42.17
C ALA A 5 27.83 2.04 -41.18
N TYR A 6 27.16 0.97 -41.65
CA TYR A 6 26.78 -0.18 -40.81
C TYR A 6 27.97 -1.11 -40.51
N GLU A 7 28.89 -1.29 -41.47
CA GLU A 7 30.10 -2.11 -41.28
C GLU A 7 31.17 -1.45 -40.40
N LYS A 8 31.08 -0.14 -40.15
CA LYS A 8 32.09 0.63 -39.37
C LYS A 8 31.70 0.94 -37.92
N GLY A 9 30.61 0.37 -37.40
CA GLY A 9 30.24 0.52 -35.98
C GLY A 9 29.94 1.95 -35.52
N LEU A 10 29.62 2.86 -36.45
CA LEU A 10 29.28 4.24 -36.12
C LEU A 10 27.79 4.33 -35.77
N ALA A 11 27.49 4.81 -34.56
CA ALA A 11 26.13 4.99 -34.07
C ALA A 11 25.36 5.99 -34.93
N VAL A 12 24.49 5.48 -35.80
CA VAL A 12 23.53 6.30 -36.56
C VAL A 12 22.47 6.80 -35.58
N LYS A 13 22.43 8.12 -35.35
CA LYS A 13 21.33 8.78 -34.63
C LYS A 13 20.01 8.36 -35.27
N SER A 14 19.19 7.61 -34.52
CA SER A 14 17.87 7.20 -34.98
C SER A 14 17.06 8.43 -35.33
N ASN A 15 16.63 8.55 -36.59
CA ASN A 15 15.75 9.63 -37.03
C ASN A 15 14.50 9.69 -36.13
N TRP A 16 14.05 10.90 -35.82
CA TRP A 16 12.85 11.17 -35.01
C TRP A 16 11.63 10.34 -35.46
N LEU A 17 11.49 10.11 -36.77
CA LEU A 17 10.46 9.27 -37.38
C LEU A 17 10.53 7.79 -36.96
N SER A 18 11.72 7.20 -36.78
CA SER A 18 11.85 5.79 -36.39
C SER A 18 11.58 5.59 -34.89
N ARG A 19 11.88 6.59 -34.05
CA ARG A 19 11.45 6.62 -32.65
C ARG A 19 9.92 6.73 -32.53
N GLN A 20 9.29 7.64 -33.28
CA GLN A 20 7.83 7.75 -33.33
C GLN A 20 7.17 6.46 -33.82
N TRP A 21 7.73 5.80 -34.84
CA TRP A 21 7.22 4.52 -35.34
C TRP A 21 7.35 3.37 -34.33
N LYS A 22 8.42 3.37 -33.53
CA LYS A 22 8.64 2.37 -32.48
C LYS A 22 7.71 2.59 -31.28
N GLU A 23 7.53 3.85 -30.86
CA GLU A 23 6.54 4.24 -29.84
C GLU A 23 5.11 3.89 -30.27
N LEU A 24 4.73 4.16 -31.53
CA LEU A 24 3.43 3.77 -32.08
C LEU A 24 3.20 2.24 -32.06
N LYS A 25 4.25 1.44 -32.30
CA LYS A 25 4.18 -0.03 -32.28
C LYS A 25 4.08 -0.60 -30.87
N ASP A 26 4.79 -0.01 -29.90
CA ASP A 26 4.79 -0.47 -28.50
C ASP A 26 3.53 0.00 -27.75
N GLU A 27 2.99 1.17 -28.06
CA GLU A 27 1.71 1.68 -27.50
C GLU A 27 0.48 0.89 -27.98
N GLY A 28 0.53 0.33 -29.20
CA GLY A 28 -0.54 -0.49 -29.76
C GLY A 28 -0.86 -1.77 -28.98
N ARG A 29 0.06 -2.25 -28.12
CA ARG A 29 -0.10 -3.51 -27.38
C ARG A 29 -0.88 -3.41 -26.05
N ARG A 30 -1.32 -2.22 -25.63
CA ARG A 30 -2.11 -2.03 -24.39
C ARG A 30 -3.40 -1.23 -24.59
N PHE A 31 -3.94 -1.20 -25.80
CA PHE A 31 -5.21 -0.51 -26.05
C PHE A 31 -6.40 -1.47 -25.85
N PRO A 32 -7.23 -1.32 -24.80
CA PRO A 32 -8.48 -2.05 -24.72
C PRO A 32 -9.41 -1.50 -25.79
N TRP A 33 -9.43 -2.15 -26.96
CA TRP A 33 -10.23 -1.77 -28.12
C TRP A 33 -11.71 -1.54 -27.78
N LYS A 34 -12.25 -2.26 -26.78
CA LYS A 34 -13.61 -2.10 -26.27
C LYS A 34 -13.89 -0.66 -25.78
N ASP A 35 -12.97 -0.05 -25.03
CA ASP A 35 -13.14 1.31 -24.51
C ASP A 35 -12.95 2.38 -25.60
N GLY A 36 -12.11 2.10 -26.60
CA GLY A 36 -11.87 2.98 -27.74
C GLY A 36 -13.09 3.09 -28.65
N VAL A 37 -13.68 1.95 -28.99
CA VAL A 37 -14.88 1.88 -29.87
C VAL A 37 -16.05 2.64 -29.27
N LEU A 38 -16.33 2.49 -27.97
CA LEU A 38 -17.42 3.20 -27.31
C LEU A 38 -17.23 4.73 -27.35
N ARG A 39 -15.98 5.20 -27.23
CA ARG A 39 -15.67 6.64 -27.31
C ARG A 39 -15.81 7.18 -28.73
N MET A 40 -15.36 6.42 -29.72
CA MET A 40 -15.53 6.79 -31.13
C MET A 40 -17.02 6.92 -31.46
N ALA A 41 -17.85 5.97 -31.02
CA ALA A 41 -19.30 6.05 -31.18
C ALA A 41 -19.91 7.30 -30.52
N ALA A 42 -19.51 7.61 -29.27
CA ALA A 42 -19.99 8.80 -28.56
C ALA A 42 -19.59 10.12 -29.25
N ASP A 43 -18.38 10.20 -29.80
CA ASP A 43 -17.93 11.39 -30.54
C ASP A 43 -18.68 11.53 -31.88
N ILE A 44 -18.93 10.44 -32.61
CA ILE A 44 -19.76 10.46 -33.83
C ILE A 44 -21.15 11.02 -33.53
N ILE A 45 -21.80 10.50 -32.47
CA ILE A 45 -23.13 10.97 -32.05
C ILE A 45 -23.06 12.46 -31.69
N SER A 46 -22.05 12.87 -30.91
CA SER A 46 -21.88 14.27 -30.50
C SER A 46 -21.67 15.22 -31.68
N VAL A 47 -20.90 14.79 -32.68
CA VAL A 47 -20.61 15.59 -33.88
C VAL A 47 -21.89 15.80 -34.70
N ASN A 48 -22.58 14.72 -35.04
CA ASN A 48 -23.80 14.81 -35.84
C ASN A 48 -24.90 15.57 -35.09
N ALA A 49 -25.12 15.28 -33.81
CA ALA A 49 -26.10 15.99 -33.01
C ALA A 49 -25.82 17.50 -32.96
N SER A 50 -24.55 17.90 -32.82
CA SER A 50 -24.16 19.32 -32.78
C SER A 50 -24.39 20.01 -34.13
N LEU A 51 -24.04 19.37 -35.25
CA LEU A 51 -24.25 19.93 -36.60
C LEU A 51 -25.74 20.03 -36.95
N ILE A 52 -26.51 18.99 -36.65
CA ILE A 52 -27.96 18.92 -36.87
C ILE A 52 -28.67 20.00 -36.04
N LEU A 53 -28.33 20.10 -34.75
CA LEU A 53 -28.92 21.09 -33.86
C LEU A 53 -28.53 22.52 -34.27
N ALA A 54 -27.28 22.75 -34.67
CA ALA A 54 -26.84 24.04 -35.17
C ALA A 54 -27.62 24.47 -36.41
N PHE A 55 -27.79 23.56 -37.37
CA PHE A 55 -28.58 23.82 -38.57
C PHE A 55 -30.04 24.07 -38.19
N ALA A 56 -30.66 23.22 -37.37
CA ALA A 56 -32.06 23.37 -36.98
C ALA A 56 -32.35 24.69 -36.25
N LEU A 57 -31.49 25.07 -35.30
CA LEU A 57 -31.60 26.36 -34.60
C LEU A 57 -31.42 27.53 -35.56
N TRP A 58 -30.45 27.45 -36.47
CA TRP A 58 -30.25 28.46 -37.50
C TRP A 58 -31.44 28.56 -38.46
N TYR A 59 -32.01 27.42 -38.89
CA TYR A 59 -33.21 27.34 -39.71
C TYR A 59 -34.39 28.02 -39.02
N LEU A 60 -34.65 27.68 -37.76
CA LEU A 60 -35.74 28.27 -36.97
C LEU A 60 -35.58 29.78 -36.84
N PHE A 61 -34.35 30.26 -36.60
CA PHE A 61 -34.06 31.69 -36.56
C PHE A 61 -34.28 32.36 -37.94
N TYR A 62 -33.74 31.76 -39.00
CA TYR A 62 -33.77 32.32 -40.35
C TYR A 62 -35.20 32.38 -40.94
N VAL A 63 -36.02 31.36 -40.69
CA VAL A 63 -37.39 31.31 -41.20
C VAL A 63 -38.34 32.12 -40.32
N ASN A 64 -38.31 31.92 -39.00
CA ASN A 64 -39.33 32.51 -38.11
C ASN A 64 -39.00 33.96 -37.70
N VAL A 65 -37.73 34.31 -37.53
CA VAL A 65 -37.33 35.65 -37.09
C VAL A 65 -37.07 36.56 -38.28
N LEU A 66 -36.30 36.09 -39.26
CA LEU A 66 -35.96 36.89 -40.45
C LEU A 66 -37.03 36.83 -41.56
N LYS A 67 -38.10 36.04 -41.38
CA LYS A 67 -39.22 35.88 -42.32
C LYS A 67 -38.77 35.60 -43.76
N ALA A 68 -37.74 34.77 -43.92
CA ALA A 68 -37.15 34.50 -45.23
C ALA A 68 -38.09 33.65 -46.12
N PRO A 69 -38.24 33.98 -47.41
CA PRO A 69 -39.23 33.33 -48.31
C PRO A 69 -38.83 31.93 -48.80
N ARG A 70 -37.67 31.38 -48.41
CA ARG A 70 -37.09 30.13 -48.96
C ARG A 70 -37.04 28.97 -47.96
N ALA A 71 -38.12 28.76 -47.19
CA ALA A 71 -38.15 27.73 -46.14
C ALA A 71 -38.05 26.30 -46.70
N GLU A 72 -38.76 25.99 -47.79
CA GLU A 72 -38.76 24.64 -48.39
C GLU A 72 -37.40 24.24 -48.95
N GLU A 73 -36.72 25.16 -49.62
CA GLU A 73 -35.37 24.94 -50.15
C GLU A 73 -34.36 24.63 -49.02
N LEU A 74 -34.46 25.36 -47.91
CA LEU A 74 -33.62 25.16 -46.72
C LEU A 74 -33.89 23.81 -46.05
N ALA A 75 -35.16 23.38 -45.97
CA ALA A 75 -35.55 22.09 -45.42
C ALA A 75 -35.03 20.92 -46.28
N GLN A 76 -35.07 21.05 -47.61
CA GLN A 76 -34.50 20.06 -48.52
C GLN A 76 -32.98 19.97 -48.40
N ARG A 77 -32.27 21.10 -48.23
CA ARG A 77 -30.83 21.13 -47.95
C ARG A 77 -30.49 20.44 -46.63
N PHE A 78 -31.27 20.72 -45.57
CA PHE A 78 -31.11 20.07 -44.27
C PHE A 78 -31.31 18.55 -44.36
N SER A 79 -32.35 18.10 -45.05
CA SER A 79 -32.62 16.67 -45.25
C SER A 79 -31.44 15.98 -45.95
N ARG A 80 -30.97 16.53 -47.07
CA ARG A 80 -29.79 16.01 -47.79
C ARG A 80 -28.54 15.97 -46.91
N PHE A 81 -28.30 17.01 -46.11
CA PHE A 81 -27.19 17.06 -45.18
C PHE A 81 -27.21 15.88 -44.18
N VAL A 82 -28.38 15.58 -43.61
CA VAL A 82 -28.55 14.50 -42.62
C VAL A 82 -28.49 13.11 -43.24
N THR A 83 -29.14 12.90 -44.38
CA THR A 83 -29.29 11.56 -44.98
C THR A 83 -28.10 11.14 -45.82
N GLU A 84 -27.49 12.07 -46.57
CA GLU A 84 -26.45 11.74 -47.55
C GLU A 84 -25.02 11.98 -47.03
N TYR A 85 -24.83 12.97 -46.16
CA TYR A 85 -23.47 13.45 -45.81
C TYR A 85 -23.06 13.24 -44.35
N ALA A 86 -23.98 12.86 -43.46
CA ALA A 86 -23.67 12.64 -42.05
C ALA A 86 -22.51 11.63 -41.83
N LEU A 87 -22.47 10.55 -42.62
CA LEU A 87 -21.42 9.54 -42.52
C LEU A 87 -20.04 10.11 -42.91
N MET A 88 -19.98 10.86 -44.02
CA MET A 88 -18.74 11.46 -44.50
C MET A 88 -18.15 12.41 -43.44
N TRP A 89 -18.98 13.27 -42.85
CA TRP A 89 -18.53 14.20 -41.81
C TRP A 89 -18.13 13.50 -40.52
N SER A 90 -18.79 12.39 -40.19
CA SER A 90 -18.40 11.53 -39.06
C SER A 90 -17.00 10.94 -39.24
N LEU A 91 -16.68 10.46 -40.45
CA LEU A 91 -15.36 9.91 -40.78
C LEU A 91 -14.26 10.97 -40.73
N ILE A 92 -14.54 12.18 -41.24
CA ILE A 92 -13.60 13.30 -41.15
C ILE A 92 -13.37 13.70 -39.69
N ALA A 93 -14.42 13.77 -38.87
CA ALA A 93 -14.30 14.06 -37.45
C ALA A 93 -13.45 13.02 -36.72
N LEU A 94 -13.70 11.73 -36.95
CA LEU A 94 -12.92 10.64 -36.38
C LEU A 94 -11.44 10.74 -36.76
N LEU A 95 -11.14 11.03 -38.02
CA LEU A 95 -9.77 11.20 -38.50
C LEU A 95 -9.08 12.38 -37.80
N VAL A 96 -9.73 13.53 -37.73
CA VAL A 96 -9.19 14.72 -37.04
C VAL A 96 -8.94 14.41 -35.56
N PHE A 97 -9.91 13.79 -34.88
CA PHE A 97 -9.79 13.44 -33.46
C PHE A 97 -8.72 12.38 -33.21
N LEU A 98 -8.59 11.40 -34.10
CA LEU A 98 -7.54 10.38 -34.05
C LEU A 98 -6.15 11.02 -34.16
N LEU A 99 -5.95 11.93 -35.12
CA LEU A 99 -4.69 12.67 -35.31
C LEU A 99 -4.35 13.57 -34.11
N HIS A 100 -5.37 14.07 -33.40
CA HIS A 100 -5.20 14.82 -32.16
C HIS A 100 -5.08 13.93 -30.91
N GLY A 101 -4.98 12.61 -31.11
CA GLY A 101 -4.73 11.64 -30.06
C GLY A 101 -5.91 11.39 -29.14
N PHE A 102 -7.14 11.64 -29.57
CA PHE A 102 -8.34 11.40 -28.77
C PHE A 102 -8.56 9.93 -28.45
N TYR A 103 -8.04 9.04 -29.31
CA TYR A 103 -8.20 7.60 -29.22
C TYR A 103 -6.89 6.84 -29.00
N THR A 104 -5.73 7.46 -29.19
CA THR A 104 -4.42 6.79 -29.03
C THR A 104 -3.80 7.01 -27.65
N ARG A 105 -4.01 8.18 -27.02
CA ARG A 105 -3.40 8.49 -25.72
C ARG A 105 -4.30 8.05 -24.56
N THR A 106 -4.03 6.88 -24.01
CA THR A 106 -4.60 6.42 -22.75
C THR A 106 -4.10 7.30 -21.58
N ARG A 107 -5.05 8.01 -20.94
CA ARG A 107 -4.96 8.61 -19.59
C ARG A 107 -3.88 9.67 -19.28
N GLY A 108 -3.06 10.09 -20.24
CA GLY A 108 -1.94 11.03 -20.01
C GLY A 108 -2.13 12.48 -20.49
N TYR A 109 -3.34 13.04 -20.56
CA TYR A 109 -3.43 14.49 -20.79
C TYR A 109 -3.01 15.23 -19.53
N ALA A 110 -1.81 15.81 -19.52
CA ALA A 110 -1.45 16.82 -18.54
C ALA A 110 -2.55 17.89 -18.53
N ARG A 111 -3.18 18.10 -17.36
CA ARG A 111 -4.39 18.93 -17.15
C ARG A 111 -4.34 20.28 -17.89
N ARG A 112 -3.13 20.85 -18.02
CA ARG A 112 -2.85 22.15 -18.65
C ARG A 112 -3.11 22.20 -20.15
N TYR A 113 -2.97 21.10 -20.90
CA TYR A 113 -3.05 21.13 -22.37
C TYR A 113 -4.32 20.46 -22.94
N LYS A 114 -5.13 19.83 -22.09
CA LYS A 114 -6.32 19.08 -22.54
C LYS A 114 -7.36 19.98 -23.21
N ALA A 115 -7.65 21.14 -22.62
CA ALA A 115 -8.57 22.11 -23.21
C ALA A 115 -8.06 22.63 -24.55
N LEU A 116 -6.76 22.90 -24.63
CA LEU A 116 -6.12 23.39 -25.86
C LEU A 116 -6.18 22.37 -27.00
N VAL A 117 -5.97 21.08 -26.71
CA VAL A 117 -6.06 20.05 -27.76
C VAL A 117 -7.49 19.81 -28.20
N VAL A 118 -8.46 19.82 -27.28
CA VAL A 118 -9.88 19.74 -27.67
C VAL A 118 -10.28 20.92 -28.53
N PHE A 119 -9.92 22.13 -28.12
CA PHE A 119 -10.20 23.36 -28.87
C PHE A 119 -9.59 23.31 -30.27
N ARG A 120 -8.31 22.92 -30.40
CA ARG A 120 -7.63 22.79 -31.71
C ARG A 120 -8.30 21.74 -32.60
N ALA A 121 -8.61 20.57 -32.05
CA ALA A 121 -9.21 19.47 -32.82
C ALA A 121 -10.61 19.84 -33.34
N VAL A 122 -11.47 20.40 -32.48
CA VAL A 122 -12.81 20.84 -32.87
C VAL A 122 -12.75 22.00 -33.86
N THR A 123 -11.87 22.98 -33.64
CA THR A 123 -11.72 24.12 -34.55
C THR A 123 -11.21 23.67 -35.91
N LEU A 124 -10.19 22.80 -35.95
CA LEU A 124 -9.69 22.24 -37.20
C LEU A 124 -10.77 21.46 -37.94
N PHE A 125 -11.56 20.63 -37.23
CA PHE A 125 -12.67 19.92 -37.83
C PHE A 125 -13.68 20.88 -38.49
N VAL A 126 -14.10 21.94 -37.79
CA VAL A 126 -15.05 22.91 -38.37
C VAL A 126 -14.46 23.66 -39.57
N ILE A 127 -13.17 24.03 -39.52
CA ILE A 127 -12.50 24.66 -40.66
C ILE A 127 -12.49 23.72 -41.87
N VAL A 128 -12.08 22.45 -41.67
CA VAL A 128 -12.06 21.44 -42.72
C VAL A 128 -13.48 21.19 -43.26
N PHE A 129 -14.46 21.15 -42.37
CA PHE A 129 -15.88 21.00 -42.72
C PHE A 129 -16.38 22.15 -43.61
N VAL A 130 -16.19 23.41 -43.20
CA VAL A 130 -16.63 24.60 -43.96
C VAL A 130 -15.87 24.71 -45.28
N PHE A 131 -14.58 24.40 -45.27
CA PHE A 131 -13.77 24.39 -46.48
C PHE A 131 -14.26 23.32 -47.47
N ALA A 132 -14.50 22.10 -47.00
CA ALA A 132 -15.02 21.03 -47.84
C ALA A 132 -16.44 21.33 -48.35
N ASP A 133 -17.31 21.92 -47.52
CA ASP A 133 -18.62 22.43 -47.94
C ASP A 133 -18.50 23.46 -49.08
N TYR A 134 -17.58 24.42 -48.94
CA TYR A 134 -17.36 25.44 -49.96
C TYR A 134 -16.78 24.87 -51.27
N PHE A 135 -15.79 23.98 -51.20
CA PHE A 135 -15.10 23.48 -52.38
C PHE A 135 -15.84 22.37 -53.11
N LEU A 136 -16.44 21.42 -52.38
CA LEU A 136 -17.11 20.26 -52.96
C LEU A 136 -18.57 20.57 -53.32
N PHE A 137 -19.24 21.35 -52.47
CA PHE A 137 -20.68 21.62 -52.60
C PHE A 137 -20.97 23.08 -52.97
N ARG A 138 -19.94 23.88 -53.31
CA ARG A 138 -20.06 25.32 -53.64
C ARG A 138 -20.76 26.14 -52.56
N GLY A 139 -20.72 25.67 -51.31
CA GLY A 139 -21.40 26.30 -50.17
C GLY A 139 -22.92 26.09 -50.13
N ASP A 140 -23.43 25.09 -50.84
CA ASP A 140 -24.88 24.86 -50.99
C ASP A 140 -25.46 23.96 -49.87
N LEU A 141 -24.60 23.20 -49.18
CA LEU A 141 -25.02 22.15 -48.26
C LEU A 141 -25.18 22.66 -46.81
N PHE A 142 -24.23 23.43 -46.27
CA PHE A 142 -24.29 23.91 -44.88
C PHE A 142 -24.32 25.45 -44.77
N PRO A 143 -25.33 26.04 -44.11
CA PRO A 143 -25.40 27.48 -43.92
C PRO A 143 -24.20 28.05 -43.16
N ARG A 144 -23.56 29.09 -43.72
CA ARG A 144 -22.40 29.75 -43.08
C ARG A 144 -22.73 30.30 -41.69
N GLY A 145 -23.94 30.82 -41.50
CA GLY A 145 -24.41 31.30 -40.20
C GLY A 145 -24.55 30.19 -39.15
N ALA A 146 -24.75 28.94 -39.57
CA ALA A 146 -24.81 27.78 -38.68
C ALA A 146 -23.40 27.27 -38.30
N ALA A 147 -22.36 27.58 -39.07
CA ALA A 147 -21.01 27.05 -38.83
C ALA A 147 -20.41 27.49 -37.49
N PHE A 148 -20.64 28.76 -37.09
CA PHE A 148 -20.22 29.26 -35.79
C PHE A 148 -20.98 28.57 -34.65
N LEU A 149 -22.29 28.35 -34.82
CA LEU A 149 -23.12 27.67 -33.83
C LEU A 149 -22.71 26.19 -33.69
N SER A 150 -22.39 25.53 -34.80
CA SER A 150 -21.80 24.19 -34.82
C SER A 150 -20.51 24.12 -34.02
N TRP A 151 -19.60 25.08 -34.22
CA TRP A 151 -18.35 25.15 -33.47
C TRP A 151 -18.58 25.29 -31.96
N MET A 152 -19.49 26.17 -31.54
CA MET A 152 -19.84 26.33 -30.13
C MET A 152 -20.44 25.05 -29.53
N LEU A 153 -21.40 24.43 -30.23
CA LEU A 153 -22.05 23.20 -29.76
C LEU A 153 -21.08 22.02 -29.70
N LEU A 154 -20.17 21.90 -30.66
CA LEU A 154 -19.12 20.87 -30.65
C LEU A 154 -18.13 21.06 -29.49
N LEU A 155 -17.72 22.29 -29.18
CA LEU A 155 -16.90 22.55 -28.01
C LEU A 155 -17.63 22.17 -26.73
N LEU A 156 -18.95 22.40 -26.67
CA LEU A 156 -19.77 22.06 -25.51
C LEU A 156 -19.98 20.54 -25.36
N THR A 157 -20.32 19.82 -26.43
CA THR A 157 -20.59 18.37 -26.38
C THR A 157 -19.31 17.55 -26.29
N VAL A 158 -18.36 17.76 -27.19
CA VAL A 158 -17.08 17.04 -27.23
C VAL A 158 -16.17 17.50 -26.10
N GLY A 159 -16.12 18.80 -25.77
CA GLY A 159 -15.40 19.27 -24.60
C GLY A 159 -16.06 18.80 -23.30
N GLY A 160 -17.38 18.98 -23.19
CA GLY A 160 -18.17 18.55 -22.05
C GLY A 160 -17.96 17.08 -21.72
N SER A 161 -18.08 16.17 -22.69
CA SER A 161 -17.86 14.72 -22.46
C SER A 161 -16.46 14.39 -21.93
N ARG A 162 -15.45 15.19 -22.29
CA ARG A 162 -14.05 15.01 -21.87
C ARG A 162 -13.77 15.55 -20.48
N PHE A 163 -14.55 16.52 -20.00
CA PHE A 163 -14.45 17.09 -18.65
C PHE A 163 -15.52 16.58 -17.69
N ALA A 164 -16.63 16.02 -18.19
CA ALA A 164 -17.78 15.55 -17.42
C ALA A 164 -17.38 14.50 -16.40
N LYS A 165 -16.57 13.50 -16.78
CA LYS A 165 -16.03 12.52 -15.82
C LYS A 165 -15.31 13.20 -14.65
N HIS A 166 -14.54 14.25 -14.91
CA HIS A 166 -13.78 14.93 -13.88
C HIS A 166 -14.68 15.77 -12.96
N TRP A 167 -15.71 16.38 -13.53
CA TRP A 167 -16.71 17.16 -12.78
C TRP A 167 -17.61 16.23 -11.94
N PHE A 168 -18.08 15.14 -12.53
CA PHE A 168 -18.87 14.10 -11.86
C PHE A 168 -18.06 13.45 -10.74
N LEU A 169 -16.81 13.02 -10.99
CA LEU A 169 -15.95 12.48 -9.93
C LEU A 169 -15.61 13.49 -8.82
N LYS A 170 -15.70 14.80 -9.08
CA LYS A 170 -15.55 15.82 -8.04
C LYS A 170 -16.76 15.88 -7.12
N LEU A 171 -17.97 15.64 -7.66
CA LEU A 171 -19.22 15.54 -6.87
C LEU A 171 -19.27 14.29 -5.99
N TYR A 172 -18.60 13.21 -6.39
CA TYR A 172 -18.51 11.96 -5.61
C TYR A 172 -17.18 11.80 -4.87
N ARG A 173 -16.32 12.82 -4.87
CA ARG A 173 -15.11 12.81 -4.07
C ARG A 173 -15.51 13.03 -2.62
N VAL A 174 -15.38 11.99 -1.81
CA VAL A 174 -15.34 12.12 -0.36
C VAL A 174 -14.08 12.91 -0.04
N GLU A 175 -14.22 14.21 0.17
CA GLU A 175 -13.12 14.99 0.75
C GLU A 175 -12.96 14.57 2.22
N PRO A 176 -11.72 14.44 2.71
CA PRO A 176 -11.50 14.16 4.12
C PRO A 176 -12.16 15.23 4.97
N LYS A 177 -13.02 14.81 5.89
CA LYS A 177 -13.74 15.71 6.80
C LYS A 177 -12.82 16.49 7.74
N ARG A 178 -11.51 16.20 7.82
CA ARG A 178 -10.61 16.79 8.84
C ARG A 178 -9.18 16.99 8.32
N PRO A 179 -8.52 18.11 8.65
CA PRO A 179 -7.08 18.26 8.47
C PRO A 179 -6.31 17.22 9.30
N PRO A 180 -5.05 16.89 8.95
CA PRO A 180 -4.22 16.00 9.74
C PRO A 180 -4.06 16.55 11.17
N ARG A 181 -4.74 15.93 12.13
CA ARG A 181 -4.64 16.26 13.56
C ARG A 181 -3.74 15.25 14.27
N LYS A 182 -3.18 15.62 15.43
CA LYS A 182 -2.56 14.65 16.33
C LYS A 182 -3.62 13.58 16.65
N PRO A 183 -3.33 12.28 16.47
CA PRO A 183 -4.31 11.24 16.78
C PRO A 183 -4.62 11.27 18.28
N GLU A 184 -5.91 11.20 18.65
CA GLU A 184 -6.35 11.15 20.05
C GLU A 184 -6.51 9.68 20.45
N ARG A 185 -7.15 8.89 19.59
CA ARG A 185 -7.38 7.46 19.80
C ARG A 185 -6.63 6.59 18.81
N VAL A 186 -5.84 5.64 19.32
CA VAL A 186 -5.02 4.71 18.55
C VAL A 186 -5.58 3.29 18.69
N LEU A 187 -5.86 2.64 17.55
CA LEU A 187 -6.14 1.21 17.51
C LEU A 187 -4.83 0.43 17.36
N VAL A 188 -4.50 -0.42 18.34
CA VAL A 188 -3.39 -1.35 18.28
C VAL A 188 -3.92 -2.75 17.99
N VAL A 189 -3.69 -3.24 16.77
CA VAL A 189 -4.09 -4.60 16.38
C VAL A 189 -2.94 -5.55 16.73
N GLY A 190 -3.21 -6.58 17.54
CA GLY A 190 -2.18 -7.45 18.12
C GLY A 190 -1.55 -6.88 19.39
N GLY A 191 -2.31 -6.07 20.14
CA GLY A 191 -1.84 -5.35 21.32
C GLY A 191 -1.48 -6.25 22.51
N ALA A 192 -2.00 -7.47 22.61
CA ALA A 192 -1.65 -8.40 23.69
C ALA A 192 -0.36 -9.20 23.39
N GLY A 193 0.20 -9.07 22.18
CA GLY A 193 1.40 -9.76 21.74
C GLY A 193 2.71 -9.21 22.32
N TYR A 194 3.83 -9.78 21.87
CA TYR A 194 5.18 -9.46 22.37
C TYR A 194 5.55 -7.97 22.25
N LEU A 195 5.39 -7.39 21.06
CA LEU A 195 5.62 -5.96 20.84
C LEU A 195 4.45 -5.10 21.32
N GLY A 196 3.22 -5.58 21.14
CA GLY A 196 2.00 -4.86 21.53
C GLY A 196 1.96 -4.54 23.02
N SER A 197 2.26 -5.53 23.87
CA SER A 197 2.24 -5.36 25.34
C SER A 197 3.36 -4.46 25.87
N ALA A 198 4.41 -4.21 25.09
CA ALA A 198 5.40 -3.17 25.37
C ALA A 198 4.94 -1.79 24.87
N LEU A 199 4.23 -1.73 23.74
CA LEU A 199 3.78 -0.49 23.11
C LEU A 199 2.56 0.14 23.81
N VAL A 200 1.58 -0.66 24.21
CA VAL A 200 0.31 -0.18 24.77
C VAL A 200 0.53 0.71 26.01
N PRO A 201 1.33 0.30 27.02
CA PRO A 201 1.63 1.17 28.16
C PRO A 201 2.29 2.49 27.73
N MET A 202 3.25 2.44 26.79
CA MET A 202 3.93 3.66 26.32
C MET A 202 2.96 4.64 25.65
N LEU A 203 1.98 4.16 24.89
CA LEU A 203 0.97 5.03 24.28
C LEU A 203 0.07 5.66 25.34
N LEU A 204 -0.35 4.90 26.34
CA LEU A 204 -1.16 5.43 27.45
C LEU A 204 -0.37 6.47 28.26
N ASP A 205 0.90 6.22 28.57
CA ASP A 205 1.79 7.15 29.27
C ASP A 205 2.01 8.46 28.49
N ARG A 206 1.88 8.42 27.15
CA ARG A 206 1.93 9.60 26.26
C ARG A 206 0.58 10.31 26.12
N GLY A 207 -0.45 9.86 26.82
CA GLY A 207 -1.78 10.47 26.87
C GLY A 207 -2.69 10.11 25.70
N TYR A 208 -2.42 9.03 24.97
CA TYR A 208 -3.34 8.53 23.94
C TYR A 208 -4.46 7.68 24.56
N SER A 209 -5.66 7.75 24.00
CA SER A 209 -6.66 6.69 24.20
C SER A 209 -6.26 5.46 23.38
N VAL A 210 -6.08 4.32 24.02
CA VAL A 210 -5.62 3.09 23.34
C VAL A 210 -6.72 2.05 23.32
N ARG A 211 -7.09 1.64 22.12
CA ARG A 211 -7.95 0.49 21.89
C ARG A 211 -7.12 -0.66 21.35
N VAL A 212 -7.30 -1.86 21.88
CA VAL A 212 -6.65 -3.08 21.41
C VAL A 212 -7.66 -3.99 20.72
N LEU A 213 -7.32 -4.49 19.54
CA LEU A 213 -7.97 -5.66 18.92
C LEU A 213 -6.99 -6.83 18.97
N ASP A 214 -7.37 -7.91 19.65
CA ASP A 214 -6.53 -9.11 19.76
C ASP A 214 -7.39 -10.37 19.94
N SER A 215 -6.96 -11.50 19.36
CA SER A 215 -7.65 -12.78 19.54
C SER A 215 -7.36 -13.42 20.90
N LEU A 216 -6.36 -12.90 21.63
CA LEU A 216 -5.87 -13.40 22.91
C LEU A 216 -5.35 -14.84 22.81
N LEU A 217 -4.72 -15.17 21.67
CA LEU A 217 -4.10 -16.48 21.45
C LEU A 217 -3.08 -16.85 22.55
N PHE A 218 -2.42 -15.84 23.13
CA PHE A 218 -1.45 -15.98 24.22
C PHE A 218 -1.99 -15.46 25.57
N GLY A 219 -3.31 -15.37 25.73
CA GLY A 219 -3.95 -14.82 26.92
C GLY A 219 -3.98 -13.28 26.94
N LYS A 220 -4.53 -12.74 28.04
CA LYS A 220 -4.70 -11.29 28.29
C LYS A 220 -3.78 -10.74 29.39
N GLU A 221 -3.03 -11.62 30.03
CA GLU A 221 -2.19 -11.37 31.19
C GLU A 221 -1.14 -10.31 30.92
N SER A 222 -0.67 -10.23 29.66
CA SER A 222 0.29 -9.24 29.19
C SER A 222 -0.23 -7.80 29.24
N LEU A 223 -1.54 -7.60 29.32
CA LEU A 223 -2.20 -6.29 29.41
C LEU A 223 -2.70 -5.97 30.83
N LYS A 224 -2.40 -6.81 31.82
CA LYS A 224 -2.89 -6.65 33.19
C LYS A 224 -2.43 -5.34 33.86
N SER A 225 -1.28 -4.80 33.47
CA SER A 225 -0.78 -3.52 34.03
C SER A 225 -1.63 -2.31 33.63
N VAL A 226 -2.40 -2.42 32.54
CA VAL A 226 -3.18 -1.31 31.97
C VAL A 226 -4.68 -1.58 31.99
N ASP A 227 -5.13 -2.73 32.51
CA ASP A 227 -6.52 -3.19 32.45
C ASP A 227 -7.53 -2.23 33.11
N LYS A 228 -7.09 -1.46 34.11
CA LYS A 228 -7.86 -0.47 34.86
C LYS A 228 -7.63 0.97 34.39
N HIS A 229 -6.82 1.19 33.35
CA HIS A 229 -6.55 2.53 32.85
C HIS A 229 -7.79 3.09 32.15
N LEU A 230 -8.22 4.31 32.49
CA LEU A 230 -9.46 4.92 31.97
C LEU A 230 -9.47 5.08 30.45
N GLU A 231 -8.30 5.36 29.88
CA GLU A 231 -8.09 5.54 28.45
C GLU A 231 -7.76 4.24 27.69
N PHE A 232 -7.92 3.07 28.34
CA PHE A 232 -7.64 1.77 27.74
C PHE A 232 -8.92 0.98 27.47
N GLU A 233 -9.01 0.37 26.28
CA GLU A 233 -10.11 -0.50 25.88
C GLU A 233 -9.58 -1.75 25.18
N LEU A 234 -9.91 -2.94 25.71
CA LEU A 234 -9.59 -4.22 25.06
C LEU A 234 -10.84 -4.80 24.39
N ILE A 235 -10.75 -5.05 23.09
CA ILE A 235 -11.75 -5.78 22.31
C ILE A 235 -11.14 -7.11 21.88
N GLN A 236 -11.66 -8.20 22.45
CA GLN A 236 -11.29 -9.55 22.02
C GLN A 236 -11.99 -9.86 20.69
N GLY A 237 -11.21 -10.16 19.65
CA GLY A 237 -11.72 -10.50 18.33
C GLY A 237 -10.62 -10.96 17.38
N ASP A 238 -11.01 -11.65 16.31
CA ASP A 238 -10.08 -12.06 15.25
C ASP A 238 -9.98 -10.95 14.20
N VAL A 239 -8.76 -10.67 13.74
CA VAL A 239 -8.50 -9.67 12.71
C VAL A 239 -9.04 -10.08 11.32
N ARG A 240 -9.34 -11.37 11.13
CA ARG A 240 -10.01 -11.90 9.94
C ARG A 240 -11.53 -11.66 9.96
N ASP A 241 -12.09 -11.36 11.13
CA ASP A 241 -13.52 -11.06 11.25
C ASP A 241 -13.81 -9.58 10.96
N ILE A 242 -14.57 -9.35 9.90
CA ILE A 242 -14.97 -8.01 9.46
C ILE A 242 -15.80 -7.29 10.54
N GLN A 243 -16.60 -7.99 11.34
CA GLN A 243 -17.42 -7.36 12.36
C GLN A 243 -16.55 -6.78 13.49
N SER A 244 -15.61 -7.58 13.98
CA SER A 244 -14.59 -7.17 14.95
C SER A 244 -13.76 -5.99 14.44
N VAL A 245 -13.31 -6.03 13.18
CA VAL A 245 -12.54 -4.94 12.56
C VAL A 245 -13.37 -3.66 12.44
N VAL A 246 -14.61 -3.73 11.96
CA VAL A 246 -15.49 -2.56 11.83
C VAL A 246 -15.83 -1.97 13.20
N GLN A 247 -16.13 -2.80 14.21
CA GLN A 247 -16.43 -2.32 15.55
C GLN A 247 -15.24 -1.59 16.18
N THR A 248 -14.05 -2.16 16.07
CA THR A 248 -12.83 -1.61 16.68
C THR A 248 -12.33 -0.34 15.99
N MET A 249 -12.56 -0.19 14.69
CA MET A 249 -12.14 0.99 13.93
C MET A 249 -12.92 2.26 14.28
N LYS A 250 -14.15 2.14 14.82
CA LYS A 250 -15.05 3.27 15.08
C LYS A 250 -14.46 4.28 16.06
N GLY A 251 -14.26 5.51 15.60
CA GLY A 251 -13.78 6.62 16.43
C GLY A 251 -12.28 6.60 16.73
N CYS A 252 -11.51 5.72 16.07
CA CYS A 252 -10.05 5.77 16.08
C CYS A 252 -9.55 6.79 15.04
N ASP A 253 -8.37 7.38 15.28
CA ASP A 253 -7.71 8.31 14.36
C ASP A 253 -6.51 7.67 13.65
N ALA A 254 -5.87 6.71 14.33
CA ALA A 254 -4.70 6.00 13.87
C ALA A 254 -4.81 4.50 14.15
N VAL A 255 -4.11 3.72 13.32
CA VAL A 255 -3.96 2.27 13.48
C VAL A 255 -2.47 1.94 13.55
N ILE A 256 -2.10 1.10 14.52
CA ILE A 256 -0.82 0.41 14.57
C ILE A 256 -1.10 -1.09 14.43
N HIS A 257 -0.74 -1.66 13.29
CA HIS A 257 -1.00 -3.05 12.95
C HIS A 257 0.22 -3.92 13.24
N LEU A 258 0.15 -4.66 14.36
CA LEU A 258 1.18 -5.58 14.84
C LEU A 258 0.78 -7.05 14.68
N ALA A 259 -0.52 -7.33 14.50
CA ALA A 259 -1.03 -8.71 14.43
C ALA A 259 -0.51 -9.42 13.19
N ALA A 260 0.13 -10.56 13.42
CA ALA A 260 0.63 -11.47 12.40
C ALA A 260 0.97 -12.81 13.04
N ILE A 261 0.95 -13.88 12.24
CA ILE A 261 1.79 -15.05 12.52
C ILE A 261 3.22 -14.65 12.16
N VAL A 262 4.09 -14.62 13.18
CA VAL A 262 5.45 -14.09 13.07
C VAL A 262 6.48 -15.21 13.16
N GLY A 263 7.34 -15.26 12.14
CA GLY A 263 8.46 -16.20 12.04
C GLY A 263 8.19 -17.28 11.01
N ASP A 264 9.21 -17.59 10.22
CA ASP A 264 9.10 -18.57 9.12
C ASP A 264 8.62 -19.94 9.60
N PRO A 265 9.20 -20.54 10.67
CA PRO A 265 8.74 -21.85 11.13
C PRO A 265 7.28 -21.85 11.61
N ALA A 266 6.76 -20.72 12.09
CA ALA A 266 5.37 -20.61 12.53
C ALA A 266 4.41 -20.45 11.34
N CYS A 267 4.83 -19.76 10.28
CA CYS A 267 4.05 -19.65 9.05
C CYS A 267 4.00 -20.97 8.27
N GLU A 268 5.04 -21.79 8.32
CA GLU A 268 5.08 -23.11 7.67
C GLU A 268 4.13 -24.13 8.32
N GLU A 269 3.81 -23.99 9.61
CA GLU A 269 2.86 -24.89 10.28
C GLU A 269 1.47 -24.82 9.66
N ASN A 270 1.05 -23.64 9.20
CA ASN A 270 -0.18 -23.47 8.42
C ASN A 270 -0.06 -22.28 7.46
N PRO A 271 0.38 -22.53 6.21
CA PRO A 271 0.59 -21.48 5.20
C PRO A 271 -0.68 -20.69 4.87
N GLN A 272 -1.84 -21.35 4.86
CA GLN A 272 -3.11 -20.72 4.56
C GLN A 272 -3.49 -19.72 5.66
N LEU A 273 -3.44 -20.15 6.93
CA LEU A 273 -3.71 -19.30 8.08
C LEU A 273 -2.74 -18.10 8.11
N ALA A 274 -1.46 -18.32 7.80
CA ALA A 274 -0.48 -17.25 7.69
C ALA A 274 -0.85 -16.24 6.58
N ALA A 275 -1.29 -16.69 5.40
CA ALA A 275 -1.74 -15.80 4.33
C ALA A 275 -3.02 -15.03 4.71
N GLU A 276 -3.98 -15.68 5.36
CA GLU A 276 -5.23 -15.05 5.83
C GLU A 276 -4.94 -13.94 6.84
N ILE A 277 -4.15 -14.23 7.88
CA ILE A 277 -3.85 -13.26 8.95
C ILE A 277 -2.88 -12.19 8.46
N ASN A 278 -1.77 -12.57 7.82
CA ASN A 278 -0.72 -11.61 7.52
C ASN A 278 -1.07 -10.72 6.32
N ARG A 279 -1.81 -11.23 5.33
CA ARG A 279 -2.09 -10.51 4.08
C ARG A 279 -3.57 -10.14 3.92
N ALA A 280 -4.49 -11.10 3.99
CA ALA A 280 -5.90 -10.84 3.70
C ALA A 280 -6.55 -9.92 4.76
N ALA A 281 -6.31 -10.19 6.03
CA ALA A 281 -6.76 -9.34 7.12
C ALA A 281 -6.10 -7.95 7.11
N THR A 282 -4.82 -7.85 6.72
CA THR A 282 -4.16 -6.55 6.50
C THR A 282 -4.87 -5.73 5.42
N ARG A 283 -5.26 -6.36 4.30
CA ARG A 283 -6.05 -5.69 3.26
C ARG A 283 -7.39 -5.19 3.81
N MET A 284 -8.08 -6.01 4.60
CA MET A 284 -9.34 -5.65 5.23
C MET A 284 -9.20 -4.46 6.17
N LEU A 285 -8.17 -4.46 7.03
CA LEU A 285 -7.87 -3.35 7.94
C LEU A 285 -7.63 -2.04 7.19
N ILE A 286 -6.91 -2.09 6.06
CA ILE A 286 -6.66 -0.93 5.20
C ILE A 286 -7.98 -0.40 4.63
N ASP A 287 -8.77 -1.26 4.00
CA ASP A 287 -10.01 -0.86 3.32
C ASP A 287 -11.05 -0.33 4.32
N VAL A 288 -11.23 -1.02 5.46
CA VAL A 288 -12.13 -0.58 6.55
C VAL A 288 -11.63 0.68 7.23
N GLY A 289 -10.32 0.78 7.49
CA GLY A 289 -9.69 1.94 8.10
C GLY A 289 -9.91 3.20 7.27
N ARG A 290 -9.71 3.11 5.96
CA ARG A 290 -10.01 4.20 5.01
C ARG A 290 -11.50 4.56 5.04
N GLY A 291 -12.39 3.57 5.07
CA GLY A 291 -13.84 3.79 5.19
C GLY A 291 -14.26 4.51 6.48
N HIS A 292 -13.50 4.35 7.57
CA HIS A 292 -13.73 5.02 8.84
C HIS A 292 -12.98 6.35 9.00
N GLY A 293 -12.22 6.78 7.99
CA GLY A 293 -11.46 8.02 8.03
C GLY A 293 -10.19 7.95 8.89
N ILE A 294 -9.61 6.76 9.09
CA ILE A 294 -8.27 6.62 9.66
C ILE A 294 -7.30 7.40 8.80
N GLN A 295 -6.51 8.28 9.41
CA GLN A 295 -5.53 9.10 8.69
C GLN A 295 -4.14 8.51 8.77
N ARG A 296 -3.76 7.90 9.89
CA ARG A 296 -2.43 7.31 10.10
C ARG A 296 -2.51 5.81 10.23
N PHE A 297 -1.76 5.09 9.42
CA PHE A 297 -1.71 3.62 9.47
C PHE A 297 -0.25 3.14 9.50
N LEU A 298 0.19 2.65 10.66
CA LEU A 298 1.53 2.14 10.86
C LEU A 298 1.52 0.62 10.79
N LEU A 299 2.41 0.02 10.00
CA LEU A 299 2.52 -1.43 9.83
C LEU A 299 3.85 -1.96 10.35
N ALA A 300 3.78 -3.02 11.18
CA ALA A 300 4.94 -3.82 11.51
C ALA A 300 5.31 -4.77 10.35
N SER A 301 6.41 -4.44 9.67
CA SER A 301 7.10 -5.31 8.73
C SER A 301 8.40 -5.85 9.34
N THR A 302 9.31 -6.38 8.51
CA THR A 302 10.53 -7.06 8.96
C THR A 302 11.69 -6.78 8.00
N CYS A 303 12.92 -6.74 8.51
CA CYS A 303 14.10 -6.78 7.66
C CYS A 303 14.29 -8.13 6.93
N SER A 304 13.57 -9.19 7.33
CA SER A 304 13.64 -10.49 6.64
C SER A 304 13.17 -10.43 5.17
N VAL A 305 12.52 -9.35 4.75
CA VAL A 305 12.13 -9.10 3.35
C VAL A 305 13.34 -8.98 2.41
N TYR A 306 14.53 -8.68 2.94
CA TYR A 306 15.75 -8.59 2.14
C TYR A 306 16.33 -9.96 1.77
N GLY A 307 15.92 -11.05 2.44
CA GLY A 307 16.41 -12.39 2.16
C GLY A 307 17.85 -12.61 2.62
N ALA A 308 18.73 -12.96 1.67
CA ALA A 308 20.16 -13.17 1.93
C ALA A 308 20.99 -12.24 1.02
N SER A 309 21.91 -11.50 1.62
CA SER A 309 22.82 -10.59 0.93
C SER A 309 24.07 -10.30 1.77
N ASP A 310 25.22 -10.22 1.12
CA ASP A 310 26.49 -9.82 1.75
C ASP A 310 26.62 -8.29 1.87
N PHE A 311 25.79 -7.54 1.16
CA PHE A 311 25.79 -6.08 1.17
C PHE A 311 24.97 -5.52 2.33
N LEU A 312 25.25 -4.26 2.67
CA LEU A 312 24.43 -3.50 3.61
C LEU A 312 23.11 -3.10 2.91
N MET A 313 21.99 -3.57 3.44
CA MET A 313 20.65 -3.33 2.88
C MET A 313 20.04 -2.03 3.42
N ASP A 314 19.55 -1.17 2.55
CA ASP A 314 18.75 0.02 2.91
C ASP A 314 17.32 -0.10 2.35
N GLU A 315 16.47 0.90 2.57
CA GLU A 315 15.07 0.87 2.10
C GLU A 315 14.93 1.01 0.56
N ARG A 316 16.03 1.30 -0.16
CA ARG A 316 16.07 1.35 -1.63
C ARG A 316 16.47 0.02 -2.23
N ALA A 317 17.07 -0.88 -1.45
CA ALA A 317 17.44 -2.21 -1.90
C ALA A 317 16.20 -3.02 -2.33
N GLN A 318 16.38 -3.83 -3.37
CA GLN A 318 15.35 -4.74 -3.83
C GLN A 318 15.05 -5.79 -2.75
N VAL A 319 13.77 -6.00 -2.45
CA VAL A 319 13.35 -7.09 -1.55
C VAL A 319 13.44 -8.43 -2.27
N ALA A 320 13.92 -9.44 -1.55
CA ALA A 320 14.12 -10.81 -2.05
C ALA A 320 13.67 -11.81 -0.96
N PRO A 321 12.37 -11.85 -0.61
CA PRO A 321 11.88 -12.71 0.47
C PRO A 321 12.16 -14.18 0.16
N ILE A 322 12.79 -14.89 1.11
CA ILE A 322 13.10 -16.33 0.98
C ILE A 322 12.20 -17.23 1.83
N SER A 323 11.18 -16.64 2.48
CA SER A 323 10.24 -17.32 3.37
C SER A 323 8.82 -16.87 3.08
N LEU A 324 7.84 -17.72 3.43
CA LEU A 324 6.42 -17.35 3.37
C LEU A 324 6.15 -16.13 4.26
N TYR A 325 6.72 -16.12 5.47
CA TYR A 325 6.61 -14.99 6.39
C TYR A 325 7.06 -13.67 5.74
N ALA A 326 8.27 -13.64 5.17
CA ALA A 326 8.78 -12.44 4.50
C ALA A 326 7.93 -12.05 3.29
N GLN A 327 7.47 -13.01 2.49
CA GLN A 327 6.59 -12.75 1.34
C GLN A 327 5.27 -12.10 1.78
N THR A 328 4.62 -12.61 2.82
CA THR A 328 3.36 -12.03 3.33
C THR A 328 3.53 -10.59 3.82
N LYS A 329 4.72 -10.25 4.35
CA LYS A 329 5.06 -8.88 4.75
C LYS A 329 5.29 -7.98 3.54
N VAL A 330 6.04 -8.42 2.53
CA VAL A 330 6.18 -7.67 1.25
C VAL A 330 4.82 -7.41 0.61
N ASP A 331 3.94 -8.41 0.57
CA ASP A 331 2.58 -8.25 0.03
C ASP A 331 1.81 -7.18 0.81
N SER A 332 1.91 -7.17 2.14
CA SER A 332 1.26 -6.18 3.01
C SER A 332 1.84 -4.78 2.84
N GLU A 333 3.16 -4.65 2.68
CA GLU A 333 3.84 -3.39 2.39
C GLU A 333 3.28 -2.78 1.09
N ASN A 334 3.20 -3.57 0.02
CA ASN A 334 2.69 -3.14 -1.27
C ASN A 334 1.22 -2.68 -1.18
N LEU A 335 0.36 -3.50 -0.57
CA LEU A 335 -1.06 -3.15 -0.39
C LEU A 335 -1.24 -1.83 0.38
N LEU A 336 -0.43 -1.63 1.42
CA LEU A 336 -0.50 -0.44 2.24
C LEU A 336 0.01 0.79 1.49
N LEU A 337 1.14 0.70 0.78
CA LEU A 337 1.68 1.81 -0.02
C LEU A 337 0.75 2.20 -1.17
N GLU A 338 0.14 1.23 -1.85
CA GLU A 338 -0.85 1.47 -2.91
C GLU A 338 -2.10 2.19 -2.41
N SER A 339 -2.43 2.05 -1.13
CA SER A 339 -3.59 2.68 -0.52
C SER A 339 -3.39 4.16 -0.13
N ARG A 340 -2.15 4.68 -0.25
CA ARG A 340 -1.80 6.07 0.07
C ARG A 340 -2.66 7.04 -0.73
N CYS A 341 -3.26 7.99 -0.04
CA CYS A 341 -3.94 9.13 -0.64
C CYS A 341 -3.77 10.39 0.23
N ALA A 342 -4.44 11.49 -0.13
CA ALA A 342 -4.28 12.78 0.55
C ALA A 342 -4.71 12.75 2.04
N ASP A 343 -5.51 11.75 2.40
CA ASP A 343 -6.14 11.55 3.69
C ASP A 343 -5.81 10.21 4.34
N PHE A 344 -4.94 9.41 3.72
CA PHE A 344 -4.49 8.13 4.25
C PHE A 344 -2.97 8.06 4.13
N HIS A 345 -2.31 8.12 5.28
CA HIS A 345 -0.88 8.27 5.44
C HIS A 345 -0.29 6.98 6.03
N PRO A 346 0.07 6.02 5.17
CA PRO A 346 0.70 4.80 5.61
C PRO A 346 2.15 5.02 6.02
N THR A 347 2.64 4.28 7.00
CA THR A 347 4.06 4.22 7.37
C THR A 347 4.43 2.78 7.70
N ILE A 348 5.55 2.31 7.17
CA ILE A 348 5.99 0.93 7.34
C ILE A 348 7.28 0.91 8.15
N LEU A 349 7.35 0.06 9.17
CA LEU A 349 8.57 -0.19 9.92
C LEU A 349 9.05 -1.62 9.64
N ARG A 350 10.18 -1.76 8.93
CA ARG A 350 10.90 -3.02 8.76
C ARG A 350 11.76 -3.25 10.01
N LEU A 351 11.22 -4.04 10.94
CA LEU A 351 11.88 -4.28 12.21
C LEU A 351 13.07 -5.24 12.05
N ALA A 352 14.18 -4.88 12.70
CA ALA A 352 15.25 -5.81 13.01
C ALA A 352 14.75 -6.98 13.90
N THR A 353 15.57 -8.02 14.08
CA THR A 353 15.22 -9.16 14.91
C THR A 353 15.07 -8.72 16.37
N LEU A 354 13.86 -8.82 16.90
CA LEU A 354 13.60 -8.33 18.24
C LEU A 354 14.20 -9.23 19.33
N PHE A 355 14.58 -8.62 20.45
CA PHE A 355 14.96 -9.30 21.69
C PHE A 355 14.53 -8.47 22.92
N GLY A 356 14.71 -9.01 24.12
CA GLY A 356 14.47 -8.30 25.38
C GLY A 356 13.19 -8.74 26.11
N VAL A 357 12.95 -8.11 27.26
CA VAL A 357 11.84 -8.44 28.15
C VAL A 357 10.55 -7.76 27.69
N SER A 358 9.44 -8.50 27.73
CA SER A 358 8.09 -8.01 27.47
C SER A 358 7.09 -8.74 28.37
N PRO A 359 5.97 -8.10 28.79
CA PRO A 359 4.92 -8.78 29.57
C PRO A 359 4.38 -10.06 28.91
N ARG A 360 4.38 -10.14 27.58
CA ARG A 360 4.28 -11.41 26.85
C ARG A 360 5.67 -11.76 26.32
N PRO A 361 6.51 -12.53 27.02
CA PRO A 361 7.84 -12.84 26.52
C PRO A 361 7.78 -13.87 25.39
N ARG A 362 8.84 -13.89 24.59
CA ARG A 362 9.03 -14.83 23.48
C ARG A 362 10.38 -15.49 23.61
N PHE A 363 10.38 -16.81 23.78
CA PHE A 363 11.57 -17.64 23.88
C PHE A 363 11.80 -18.48 22.62
N ASP A 364 11.16 -18.11 21.51
CA ASP A 364 11.48 -18.56 20.16
C ASP A 364 12.42 -17.59 19.40
N LEU A 365 12.78 -16.46 20.02
CA LEU A 365 13.73 -15.46 19.49
C LEU A 365 15.14 -15.79 19.95
N VAL A 366 16.13 -15.68 19.06
CA VAL A 366 17.49 -16.21 19.29
C VAL A 366 18.14 -15.68 20.58
N VAL A 367 18.18 -14.37 20.81
CA VAL A 367 18.80 -13.80 22.02
C VAL A 367 18.07 -14.27 23.29
N ASN A 368 16.73 -14.23 23.26
CA ASN A 368 15.90 -14.63 24.39
C ASN A 368 16.07 -16.11 24.72
N LEU A 369 15.99 -16.98 23.72
CA LEU A 369 16.14 -18.44 23.85
C LEU A 369 17.53 -18.82 24.37
N LEU A 370 18.59 -18.27 23.76
CA LEU A 370 19.95 -18.59 24.16
C LEU A 370 20.25 -18.08 25.58
N THR A 371 19.76 -16.88 25.94
CA THR A 371 19.89 -16.37 27.32
C THR A 371 19.18 -17.26 28.32
N ALA A 372 17.96 -17.73 28.01
CA ALA A 372 17.24 -18.66 28.89
C ALA A 372 17.97 -19.99 29.05
N ARG A 373 18.44 -20.58 27.95
CA ARG A 373 19.19 -21.86 27.99
C ARG A 373 20.52 -21.73 28.72
N ALA A 374 21.23 -20.61 28.54
CA ALA A 374 22.45 -20.32 29.30
C ALA A 374 22.19 -20.36 30.81
N ILE A 375 21.13 -19.70 31.29
CA ILE A 375 20.79 -19.69 32.73
C ILE A 375 20.29 -21.07 33.22
N ARG A 376 19.47 -21.76 32.43
CA ARG A 376 18.77 -22.98 32.88
C ARG A 376 19.58 -24.25 32.74
N MET A 377 20.34 -24.35 31.67
CA MET A 377 21.03 -25.58 31.26
C MET A 377 22.54 -25.43 31.30
N GLY A 378 23.07 -24.20 31.48
CA GLY A 378 24.50 -23.93 31.36
C GLY A 378 25.05 -24.23 29.96
N LYS A 379 24.17 -24.34 28.94
CA LYS A 379 24.54 -24.72 27.58
C LYS A 379 23.71 -23.96 26.55
N ILE A 380 24.36 -23.48 25.50
CA ILE A 380 23.73 -22.84 24.34
C ILE A 380 24.19 -23.49 23.05
N THR A 381 23.33 -23.48 22.04
CA THR A 381 23.62 -24.03 20.70
C THR A 381 23.49 -22.93 19.67
N ILE A 382 24.56 -22.68 18.92
CA ILE A 382 24.54 -21.79 17.75
C ILE A 382 24.48 -22.62 16.49
N PHE A 383 23.60 -22.21 15.58
CA PHE A 383 23.57 -22.75 14.23
C PHE A 383 24.44 -21.92 13.28
N ASN A 384 25.37 -22.59 12.60
CA ASN A 384 26.39 -22.00 11.73
C ASN A 384 27.30 -20.99 12.48
N GLY A 385 26.87 -19.74 12.65
CA GLY A 385 27.55 -18.73 13.48
C GLY A 385 27.94 -17.45 12.75
N GLU A 386 28.42 -17.55 11.51
CA GLU A 386 28.92 -16.39 10.74
C GLU A 386 27.84 -15.53 10.07
N GLN A 387 26.58 -15.93 10.20
CA GLN A 387 25.45 -15.24 9.57
C GLN A 387 25.15 -13.92 10.28
N TRP A 388 25.03 -12.86 9.49
CA TRP A 388 24.62 -11.55 9.98
C TRP A 388 23.10 -11.46 10.18
N ARG A 389 22.73 -10.81 11.29
CA ARG A 389 21.37 -10.40 11.63
C ARG A 389 21.39 -9.02 12.27
N PRO A 390 20.47 -8.12 11.88
CA PRO A 390 20.20 -6.94 12.68
C PRO A 390 19.34 -7.32 13.90
N PHE A 391 19.65 -6.74 15.05
CA PHE A 391 18.89 -6.89 16.29
C PHE A 391 18.36 -5.55 16.81
N MET A 392 17.30 -5.61 17.61
CA MET A 392 16.73 -4.44 18.28
C MET A 392 15.95 -4.86 19.54
N ASN A 393 16.08 -4.11 20.62
CA ASN A 393 15.30 -4.38 21.82
C ASN A 393 13.82 -4.08 21.58
N VAL A 394 12.91 -4.89 22.11
CA VAL A 394 11.45 -4.74 21.98
C VAL A 394 10.94 -3.40 22.52
N TYR A 395 11.58 -2.87 23.57
CA TYR A 395 11.30 -1.54 24.10
C TYR A 395 11.58 -0.45 23.05
N ASP A 396 12.74 -0.52 22.38
CA ASP A 396 13.08 0.42 21.31
C ASP A 396 12.19 0.25 20.09
N ALA A 397 11.76 -0.98 19.77
CA ALA A 397 10.81 -1.21 18.70
C ALA A 397 9.47 -0.54 18.99
N ALA A 398 8.97 -0.61 20.22
CA ALA A 398 7.78 0.13 20.65
C ALA A 398 7.98 1.65 20.54
N ARG A 399 9.13 2.17 20.99
CA ARG A 399 9.49 3.59 20.81
C ARG A 399 9.50 4.02 19.35
N ALA A 400 9.98 3.19 18.43
CA ALA A 400 9.98 3.52 17.00
C ALA A 400 8.56 3.74 16.45
N PHE A 401 7.58 2.96 16.90
CA PHE A 401 6.16 3.20 16.55
C PHE A 401 5.64 4.52 17.13
N VAL A 402 5.97 4.84 18.38
CA VAL A 402 5.59 6.12 19.00
C VAL A 402 6.19 7.29 18.24
N VAL A 403 7.47 7.23 17.90
CA VAL A 403 8.16 8.28 17.12
C VAL A 403 7.52 8.47 15.75
N CYS A 404 7.23 7.38 15.02
CA CYS A 404 6.53 7.46 13.73
C CYS A 404 5.09 8.01 13.89
N LEU A 405 4.39 7.65 14.97
CA LEU A 405 3.04 8.11 15.25
C LEU A 405 3.00 9.61 15.61
N GLU A 406 4.05 10.15 16.23
CA GLU A 406 4.17 11.56 16.64
C GLU A 406 4.80 12.44 15.55
N ALA A 407 5.58 11.87 14.63
CA ALA A 407 6.27 12.59 13.58
C ALA A 407 5.32 13.34 12.63
N ASN A 408 5.81 14.40 11.97
CA ASN A 408 5.03 15.11 10.95
C ASN A 408 4.63 14.16 9.80
N VAL A 409 3.37 14.21 9.37
CA VAL A 409 2.81 13.41 8.27
C VAL A 409 3.68 13.52 7.01
N ASP A 410 4.17 14.71 6.69
CA ASP A 410 4.96 14.95 5.48
C ASP A 410 6.29 14.18 5.47
N VAL A 411 6.78 13.78 6.65
CA VAL A 411 8.02 13.02 6.82
C VAL A 411 7.79 11.52 6.74
N VAL A 412 6.61 11.02 7.15
CA VAL A 412 6.35 9.58 7.32
C VAL A 412 5.34 8.98 6.34
N SER A 413 4.55 9.82 5.66
CA SER A 413 3.49 9.37 4.75
C SER A 413 4.07 8.68 3.51
N GLY A 414 3.72 7.41 3.33
CA GLY A 414 4.18 6.57 2.24
C GLY A 414 5.63 6.11 2.37
N GLU A 415 6.23 6.26 3.55
CA GLU A 415 7.62 5.89 3.78
C GLU A 415 7.74 4.50 4.41
N ILE A 416 8.81 3.81 4.03
CA ILE A 416 9.33 2.62 4.71
C ILE A 416 10.56 3.05 5.51
N PHE A 417 10.69 2.59 6.75
CA PHE A 417 11.86 2.76 7.60
C PHE A 417 12.36 1.40 8.09
N ASN A 418 13.64 1.12 7.91
CA ASN A 418 14.33 0.10 8.68
C ASN A 418 14.44 0.60 10.13
N ALA A 419 13.99 -0.20 11.09
CA ALA A 419 14.02 0.15 12.51
C ALA A 419 14.97 -0.79 13.26
N GLY A 420 15.99 -0.20 13.86
CA GLY A 420 17.06 -0.90 14.55
C GLY A 420 18.26 0.02 14.76
N SER A 421 19.43 -0.58 15.02
CA SER A 421 20.69 0.13 15.25
C SER A 421 21.83 -0.49 14.47
N TYR A 422 22.71 0.35 13.93
CA TYR A 422 23.94 -0.10 13.28
C TYR A 422 24.83 -0.93 14.19
N ALA A 423 24.93 -0.51 15.47
CA ALA A 423 25.70 -1.18 16.50
C ALA A 423 25.15 -2.58 16.84
N LEU A 424 23.92 -2.89 16.42
CA LEU A 424 23.24 -4.16 16.68
C LEU A 424 23.12 -5.03 15.43
N ASN A 425 23.86 -4.73 14.35
CA ASN A 425 24.15 -5.74 13.35
C ASN A 425 25.21 -6.68 13.93
N HIS A 426 24.81 -7.92 14.24
CA HIS A 426 25.69 -8.92 14.83
C HIS A 426 25.68 -10.21 14.04
N ARG A 427 26.79 -10.93 14.11
CA ARG A 427 26.83 -12.36 13.78
C ARG A 427 26.24 -13.17 14.91
N LEU A 428 25.70 -14.35 14.61
CA LEU A 428 25.18 -15.23 15.65
C LEU A 428 26.28 -15.64 16.64
N SER A 429 27.52 -15.85 16.19
CA SER A 429 28.68 -16.12 17.04
C SER A 429 28.92 -15.02 18.09
N GLU A 430 28.82 -13.75 17.69
CA GLU A 430 28.96 -12.58 18.56
C GLU A 430 27.86 -12.52 19.64
N ILE A 431 26.67 -13.04 19.33
CA ILE A 431 25.58 -13.17 20.33
C ILE A 431 25.96 -14.19 21.41
N ALA A 432 26.47 -15.37 21.07
CA ALA A 432 26.93 -16.32 22.11
C ALA A 432 28.07 -15.75 22.93
N GLU A 433 29.04 -15.10 22.29
CA GLU A 433 30.16 -14.47 23.02
C GLU A 433 29.66 -13.44 24.03
N SER A 434 28.68 -12.62 23.63
CA SER A 434 28.06 -11.62 24.52
C SER A 434 27.32 -12.28 25.68
N ILE A 435 26.61 -13.38 25.43
CA ILE A 435 25.93 -14.18 26.45
C ILE A 435 26.95 -14.80 27.41
N SER A 436 28.00 -15.46 26.92
CA SER A 436 29.04 -16.11 27.74
C SER A 436 29.87 -15.11 28.57
N LYS A 437 29.99 -13.86 28.12
CA LYS A 437 30.62 -12.78 28.91
C LYS A 437 29.76 -12.37 30.11
N ILE A 438 28.43 -12.37 29.95
CA ILE A 438 27.49 -11.92 31.01
C ILE A 438 27.10 -13.07 31.94
N ILE A 439 26.97 -14.28 31.40
CA ILE A 439 26.60 -15.49 32.11
C ILE A 439 27.82 -16.43 32.09
N PRO A 440 28.61 -16.50 33.18
CA PRO A 440 29.79 -17.35 33.23
C PRO A 440 29.41 -18.84 33.23
N ALA A 441 30.36 -19.70 32.82
CA ALA A 441 30.23 -21.16 32.78
C ALA A 441 29.16 -21.72 31.81
N VAL A 442 28.96 -21.06 30.67
CA VAL A 442 28.08 -21.54 29.59
C VAL A 442 28.90 -22.33 28.57
N ASP A 443 28.52 -23.59 28.34
CA ASP A 443 29.01 -24.42 27.24
C ASP A 443 28.38 -23.97 25.90
N VAL A 444 29.19 -23.71 24.89
CA VAL A 444 28.74 -23.20 23.58
C VAL A 444 28.98 -24.26 22.52
N GLU A 445 27.91 -24.93 22.10
CA GLU A 445 27.93 -25.90 21.02
C GLU A 445 27.63 -25.24 19.68
N ARG A 446 28.38 -25.63 18.64
CA ARG A 446 28.14 -25.17 17.26
C ARG A 446 27.62 -26.34 16.43
N VAL A 447 26.49 -26.13 15.76
CA VAL A 447 25.83 -27.12 14.91
C VAL A 447 25.60 -26.51 13.54
N GLU A 448 25.74 -27.29 12.46
CA GLU A 448 25.41 -26.80 11.11
C GLU A 448 23.91 -26.92 10.83
N ASN A 449 23.34 -25.95 10.11
CA ASN A 449 21.96 -26.03 9.63
C ASN A 449 21.76 -25.34 8.26
N GLU A 450 20.58 -25.53 7.68
CA GLU A 450 20.22 -24.96 6.38
C GLU A 450 19.70 -23.50 6.42
N ASP A 451 19.86 -22.74 7.52
CA ASP A 451 19.40 -21.33 7.54
C ASP A 451 20.23 -20.51 6.53
N ARG A 452 19.61 -20.08 5.44
CA ARG A 452 20.30 -19.34 4.37
C ARG A 452 20.30 -17.83 4.57
N ARG A 453 19.56 -17.33 5.56
CA ARG A 453 19.41 -15.88 5.74
C ARG A 453 20.76 -15.32 6.21
N ASN A 454 21.22 -14.25 5.59
CA ASN A 454 22.43 -13.53 5.98
C ASN A 454 22.24 -12.07 5.52
N TYR A 455 22.12 -11.11 6.42
CA TYR A 455 21.94 -9.71 6.00
C TYR A 455 22.32 -8.73 7.10
N ARG A 456 22.85 -7.57 6.67
CA ARG A 456 23.09 -6.39 7.49
C ARG A 456 22.21 -5.26 6.98
N VAL A 457 21.76 -4.40 7.88
CA VAL A 457 20.79 -3.36 7.55
C VAL A 457 21.31 -1.98 7.95
N SER A 458 21.12 -1.02 7.04
CA SER A 458 21.27 0.41 7.28
C SER A 458 20.03 0.94 7.97
N PHE A 459 20.26 1.74 9.02
CA PHE A 459 19.23 2.44 9.78
C PHE A 459 19.34 3.96 9.64
N ASP A 460 20.09 4.44 8.63
CA ASP A 460 20.35 5.87 8.45
C ASP A 460 19.07 6.66 8.23
N LYS A 461 18.11 6.09 7.50
CA LYS A 461 16.88 6.81 7.15
C LYS A 461 16.04 7.15 8.39
N ILE A 462 15.79 6.18 9.28
CA ILE A 462 15.01 6.43 10.50
C ILE A 462 15.75 7.40 11.44
N HIS A 463 17.08 7.29 11.50
CA HIS A 463 17.91 8.19 12.30
C HIS A 463 17.88 9.63 11.76
N THR A 464 18.17 9.82 10.47
CA THR A 464 18.28 11.15 9.85
C THR A 464 16.93 11.85 9.68
N ARG A 465 15.85 11.11 9.41
CA ARG A 465 14.52 11.69 9.19
C ARG A 465 13.74 11.91 10.47
N LEU A 466 13.90 11.03 11.47
CA LEU A 466 13.07 11.03 12.69
C LEU A 466 13.88 11.24 13.98
N GLY A 467 15.22 11.32 13.90
CA GLY A 467 16.07 11.41 15.08
C GLY A 467 16.07 10.15 15.94
N PHE A 468 15.55 9.03 15.43
CA PHE A 468 15.41 7.81 16.21
C PHE A 468 16.77 7.16 16.48
N VAL A 469 17.01 6.78 17.74
CA VAL A 469 18.18 6.03 18.19
C VAL A 469 17.71 5.00 19.23
N CYS A 470 18.24 3.78 19.14
CA CYS A 470 17.98 2.73 20.14
C CYS A 470 18.67 3.09 21.46
N GLU A 471 17.94 2.97 22.57
CA GLU A 471 18.46 3.26 23.91
C GLU A 471 19.06 2.02 24.58
N ARG A 472 18.66 0.81 24.17
CA ARG A 472 19.09 -0.44 24.79
C ARG A 472 20.18 -1.13 23.97
N SER A 473 21.27 -1.50 24.64
CA SER A 473 22.31 -2.36 24.05
C SER A 473 21.89 -3.83 24.04
N LEU A 474 22.68 -4.67 23.35
CA LEU A 474 22.52 -6.12 23.40
C LEU A 474 22.72 -6.64 24.83
N GLU A 475 23.76 -6.15 25.50
CA GLU A 475 24.14 -6.54 26.85
C GLU A 475 23.06 -6.18 27.88
N ASP A 476 22.42 -5.01 27.75
CA ASP A 476 21.31 -4.62 28.63
C ASP A 476 20.15 -5.60 28.50
N GLY A 477 19.76 -5.94 27.26
CA GLY A 477 18.69 -6.91 27.05
C GLY A 477 19.04 -8.31 27.55
N ILE A 478 20.29 -8.77 27.39
CA ILE A 478 20.74 -10.06 27.94
C ILE A 478 20.65 -10.05 29.47
N ARG A 479 21.09 -8.97 30.14
CA ARG A 479 20.98 -8.85 31.61
C ARG A 479 19.54 -8.86 32.08
N GLU A 480 18.67 -8.07 31.44
CA GLU A 480 17.24 -7.99 31.76
C GLU A 480 16.57 -9.37 31.61
N LEU A 481 16.86 -10.08 30.51
CA LEU A 481 16.36 -11.43 30.26
C LEU A 481 16.90 -12.43 31.29
N ALA A 482 18.19 -12.39 31.59
CA ALA A 482 18.81 -13.27 32.58
C ALA A 482 18.17 -13.09 33.95
N ASP A 483 17.94 -11.84 34.37
CA ASP A 483 17.30 -11.52 35.64
C ASP A 483 15.84 -11.98 35.68
N MET A 484 15.10 -11.82 34.59
CA MET A 484 13.73 -12.33 34.47
C MET A 484 13.71 -13.86 34.60
N VAL A 485 14.59 -14.58 33.88
CA VAL A 485 14.66 -16.04 33.91
C VAL A 485 15.05 -16.56 35.30
N ARG A 486 15.95 -15.88 36.02
CA ARG A 486 16.34 -16.21 37.40
C ARG A 486 15.21 -16.02 38.40
N LYS A 487 14.39 -14.97 38.22
CA LYS A 487 13.26 -14.63 39.12
C LYS A 487 12.05 -15.55 38.96
N SER A 488 11.94 -16.24 37.82
CA SER A 488 10.83 -17.17 37.54
C SER A 488 11.30 -18.64 37.48
N PRO A 489 11.94 -19.22 38.52
CA PRO A 489 12.59 -20.53 38.44
C PRO A 489 11.62 -21.68 38.10
N ALA A 490 10.34 -21.55 38.40
CA ALA A 490 9.33 -22.57 38.08
C ALA A 490 8.76 -22.48 36.66
N GLU A 491 8.97 -21.38 35.92
CA GLU A 491 8.42 -21.24 34.57
C GLU A 491 9.23 -22.05 33.55
N ASP A 492 8.54 -22.94 32.83
CA ASP A 492 9.10 -23.62 31.66
C ASP A 492 8.90 -22.75 30.39
N PHE A 493 10.01 -22.16 29.95
CA PHE A 493 10.08 -21.31 28.76
C PHE A 493 10.03 -22.07 27.43
N SER A 494 9.94 -23.41 27.47
CA SER A 494 9.76 -24.25 26.27
C SER A 494 8.29 -24.48 25.90
N THR A 495 7.36 -24.09 26.77
CA THR A 495 5.91 -24.23 26.55
C THR A 495 5.39 -23.41 25.37
N GLU A 496 4.21 -23.77 24.87
CA GLU A 496 3.55 -23.13 23.73
C GLU A 496 3.34 -21.63 23.94
N MET A 497 3.14 -21.19 25.18
CA MET A 497 2.92 -19.78 25.54
C MET A 497 4.06 -18.86 25.11
N PHE A 498 5.29 -19.38 25.09
CA PHE A 498 6.49 -18.61 24.77
C PHE A 498 7.02 -18.87 23.35
N ASN A 499 6.38 -19.77 22.61
CA ASN A 499 6.82 -20.20 21.29
C ASN A 499 5.71 -20.06 20.24
N ASN A 500 5.89 -19.16 19.28
CA ASN A 500 4.86 -18.90 18.28
C ASN A 500 4.53 -20.11 17.42
N ARG A 501 5.55 -20.89 17.00
CA ARG A 501 5.35 -22.08 16.17
C ARG A 501 4.50 -23.11 16.90
N ALA A 502 4.85 -23.40 18.14
CA ALA A 502 4.14 -24.37 18.96
C ALA A 502 2.69 -23.92 19.23
N MET A 503 2.47 -22.62 19.49
CA MET A 503 1.12 -22.08 19.66
C MET A 503 0.28 -22.16 18.38
N VAL A 504 0.84 -21.85 17.21
CA VAL A 504 0.12 -21.98 15.93
C VAL A 504 -0.26 -23.44 15.69
N ARG A 505 0.65 -24.38 15.95
CA ARG A 505 0.34 -25.82 15.85
C ARG A 505 -0.82 -26.20 16.77
N LEU A 506 -0.76 -25.81 18.04
CA LEU A 506 -1.81 -26.09 19.01
C LEU A 506 -3.15 -25.48 18.58
N TYR A 507 -3.13 -24.24 18.06
CA TYR A 507 -4.31 -23.55 17.55
C TYR A 507 -4.95 -24.31 16.39
N VAL A 508 -4.15 -24.74 15.41
CA VAL A 508 -4.62 -25.49 14.24
C VAL A 508 -5.19 -26.85 14.63
N GLN A 509 -4.54 -27.57 15.55
CA GLN A 509 -4.99 -28.89 16.02
C GLN A 509 -6.36 -28.84 16.72
N ASN A 510 -6.66 -27.74 17.42
CA ASN A 510 -7.90 -27.59 18.19
C ASN A 510 -9.09 -27.04 17.37
N GLY A 511 -8.91 -26.88 16.06
CA GLY A 511 -9.85 -26.21 15.17
C GLY A 511 -9.83 -24.69 15.41
N ASP A 512 -10.07 -23.91 14.35
CA ASP A 512 -10.06 -22.44 14.30
C ASP A 512 -11.05 -21.75 15.28
N SER A 513 -11.66 -22.51 16.19
CA SER A 513 -12.42 -22.05 17.34
C SER A 513 -11.48 -21.65 18.48
N GLY A 514 -10.93 -20.43 18.46
CA GLY A 514 -10.09 -19.86 19.53
C GLY A 514 -10.69 -19.87 20.96
N ARG A 515 -11.93 -20.34 21.16
CA ARG A 515 -12.55 -20.58 22.48
C ARG A 515 -12.03 -21.83 23.20
N SER A 516 -11.53 -22.86 22.50
CA SER A 516 -11.03 -24.09 23.13
C SER A 516 -9.62 -23.90 23.70
N SER A 517 -8.74 -23.19 23.00
CA SER A 517 -7.36 -22.94 23.38
C SER A 517 -7.24 -22.07 24.65
N ILE A 518 -8.08 -21.04 24.81
CA ILE A 518 -8.08 -20.15 25.99
C ILE A 518 -8.54 -20.90 27.24
N ARG A 519 -9.60 -21.71 27.16
CA ARG A 519 -10.06 -22.52 28.31
C ARG A 519 -9.01 -23.53 28.76
N MET A 520 -8.26 -24.09 27.81
CA MET A 520 -7.18 -25.03 28.11
C MET A 520 -5.95 -24.33 28.68
N LEU A 521 -5.57 -23.15 28.17
CA LEU A 521 -4.47 -22.36 28.74
C LEU A 521 -4.81 -21.85 30.14
N GLU A 522 -6.06 -21.45 30.39
CA GLU A 522 -6.52 -21.15 31.74
C GLU A 522 -6.55 -22.38 32.65
N SER A 523 -6.76 -23.60 32.11
CA SER A 523 -6.69 -24.83 32.91
C SER A 523 -5.25 -25.27 33.16
N LEU A 524 -4.35 -25.12 32.18
CA LEU A 524 -2.92 -25.43 32.28
C LEU A 524 -2.20 -24.43 33.19
N ALA A 525 -2.50 -23.13 33.06
CA ALA A 525 -1.98 -22.09 33.94
C ALA A 525 -2.56 -22.18 35.37
N ARG A 526 -3.75 -22.76 35.54
CA ARG A 526 -4.29 -23.12 36.87
C ARG A 526 -3.60 -24.35 37.45
N ALA A 527 -3.36 -25.38 36.63
CA ALA A 527 -2.65 -26.59 37.04
C ALA A 527 -1.20 -26.29 37.45
N ALA A 528 -0.48 -25.50 36.64
CA ALA A 528 0.91 -25.10 36.92
C ALA A 528 1.07 -24.10 38.09
N ARG A 529 -0.02 -23.55 38.63
CA ARG A 529 -0.01 -22.73 39.86
C ARG A 529 -0.49 -23.50 41.10
N ALA A 530 -1.03 -24.70 40.91
CA ALA A 530 -1.54 -25.57 41.96
C ALA A 530 -0.51 -26.65 42.39
N GLU A 531 0.53 -26.85 41.59
CA GLU A 531 1.79 -27.53 41.95
C GLU A 531 2.82 -26.49 42.39
#